data_AF-A0A2M7RN58-F1
#
_entry.id   AF-A0A2M7RN58-F1
#
_cell.length_a   1.000
_cell.length_b   1.000
_cell.length_c   1.000
_cell.angle_alpha   90.00
_cell.angle_beta   90.00
_cell.angle_gamma   90.00
#
_symmetry.space_group_name_H-M   'P 1'
#
loop_
_entity.id
_entity.type
_entity.pdbx_description
1 polymer ?
#
loop_
_entity_poly.entity_id
_entity_poly.type
_entity_poly.pdbx_seq_one_letter_code
_entity_poly.pdbx_strand_id
1 'polypeptide(L)'
;MYMKRFLYIFLFVIFLSPISALGGSMDHVVINEVQVGQTGSGNANNEYIVLFNPTGSDIDLSSIGIKLHIRNSSGTDNNKTLTFINKTVFANGFFLIAPNNDYGLSIGADATYSVSSGNKLVDNGGVYISVTKTKDIDVIDKVGWGTQPEGGFEGAPYAPTVPVGQSIIRKTDGVDTDNNRNDFTISGQDTGGGDTDVPKDNSSIDGVYINELMPDPESPKSDITDEWIELYNDTGSRVDLSGAILRDSVGVVHEYAISDGTFIEPKNYIVFYSSATKITLNNSGDTVELLDRSKNVVDQTPDYEKSSAGQTFALFPDGWQWTKRPTPLSANILEEDIADVKTVKASSAASKKKAAGTKNSKSKAKSSSSVKGASAKKTGGSAFPADTAFDAASSKKPLDSKTLGTILLVISVVVAAGYIINREKLHEIYQQKN
;
A
#
# COMPACT_ATOMS: atom_id res chain seq x y z
N MET A 1 -50.81 39.84 43.43
CA MET A 1 -50.66 38.56 44.16
C MET A 1 -51.73 37.64 43.59
N TYR A 2 -51.52 36.80 42.57
CA TYR A 2 -50.53 35.74 42.40
C TYR A 2 -50.18 35.57 40.90
N MET A 3 -48.88 35.43 40.62
CA MET A 3 -48.29 34.92 39.38
C MET A 3 -48.66 33.45 39.14
N LYS A 4 -48.71 33.01 37.86
CA LYS A 4 -48.25 31.72 37.29
C LYS A 4 -49.10 31.36 36.07
N ARG A 5 -48.62 30.82 34.94
CA ARG A 5 -47.31 30.51 34.33
C ARG A 5 -47.69 30.14 32.88
N PHE A 6 -47.18 30.83 31.87
CA PHE A 6 -47.30 30.35 30.48
C PHE A 6 -46.32 29.20 30.31
N LEU A 7 -46.84 27.98 30.12
CA LEU A 7 -46.05 26.80 29.79
C LEU A 7 -45.80 26.81 28.27
N TYR A 8 -44.62 27.28 27.87
CA TYR A 8 -44.13 27.04 26.50
C TYR A 8 -43.60 25.61 26.43
N ILE A 9 -44.34 24.72 25.79
CA ILE A 9 -43.86 23.39 25.41
C ILE A 9 -42.96 23.59 24.19
N PHE A 10 -41.65 23.65 24.41
CA PHE A 10 -40.66 23.53 23.35
C PHE A 10 -40.61 22.05 22.93
N LEU A 11 -41.26 21.72 21.82
CA LEU A 11 -41.14 20.39 21.20
C LEU A 11 -39.75 20.32 20.55
N PHE A 12 -38.77 19.81 21.28
CA PHE A 12 -37.44 19.53 20.75
C PHE A 12 -37.54 18.24 19.91
N VAL A 13 -37.86 18.38 18.63
CA VAL A 13 -37.77 17.27 17.67
C VAL A 13 -36.28 17.04 17.42
N ILE A 14 -35.70 16.11 18.18
CA ILE A 14 -34.38 15.56 17.86
C ILE A 14 -34.57 14.77 16.57
N PHE A 15 -34.18 15.36 15.44
CA PHE A 15 -33.88 14.59 14.25
C PHE A 15 -32.62 13.76 14.56
N LEU A 16 -32.82 12.55 15.07
CA LEU A 16 -31.81 11.50 14.96
C LEU A 16 -31.76 11.14 13.47
N SER A 17 -30.97 11.89 12.71
CA SER A 17 -30.49 11.44 11.42
C SER A 17 -29.76 10.12 11.70
N PRO A 18 -30.11 8.99 11.07
CA PRO A 18 -29.17 7.88 11.06
C PRO A 18 -27.92 8.41 10.37
N ILE A 19 -26.82 8.54 11.13
CA ILE A 19 -25.49 8.65 10.55
C ILE A 19 -25.30 7.34 9.80
N SER A 20 -25.62 7.37 8.51
CA SER A 20 -25.18 6.34 7.60
C SER A 20 -23.69 6.57 7.46
N ALA A 21 -22.89 5.83 8.22
CA ALA A 21 -21.50 5.62 7.88
C ALA A 21 -21.51 4.86 6.54
N LEU A 22 -21.58 5.61 5.44
CA LEU A 22 -21.16 5.10 4.14
C LEU A 22 -19.63 5.02 4.20
N GLY A 23 -19.11 4.00 4.88
CA GLY A 23 -17.80 3.49 4.52
C GLY A 23 -17.96 2.94 3.12
N GLY A 24 -17.51 3.68 2.12
CA GLY A 24 -17.41 3.15 0.76
C GLY A 24 -16.59 1.86 0.82
N SER A 25 -17.02 0.83 0.11
CA SER A 25 -16.13 -0.28 -0.19
C SER A 25 -14.99 0.31 -1.00
N MET A 26 -13.85 0.55 -0.37
CA MET A 26 -12.66 1.03 -1.07
C MET A 26 -12.29 -0.04 -2.11
N ASP A 27 -12.06 0.38 -3.35
CA ASP A 27 -11.65 -0.49 -4.46
C ASP A 27 -10.25 -0.11 -4.98
N HIS A 28 -9.56 0.75 -4.24
CA HIS A 28 -8.27 1.32 -4.56
C HIS A 28 -7.32 1.27 -3.36
N VAL A 29 -6.04 1.47 -3.64
CA VAL A 29 -5.02 1.66 -2.61
C VAL A 29 -5.14 3.02 -1.93
N VAL A 30 -4.67 3.10 -0.69
CA VAL A 30 -4.56 4.34 0.10
C VAL A 30 -3.12 4.55 0.57
N ILE A 31 -2.70 5.79 0.79
CA ILE A 31 -1.46 6.18 1.46
C ILE A 31 -1.59 5.86 2.94
N ASN A 32 -0.83 4.89 3.43
CA ASN A 32 -0.87 4.45 4.81
C ASN A 32 0.15 5.14 5.70
N GLU A 33 1.34 5.42 5.16
CA GLU A 33 2.42 6.04 5.92
C GLU A 33 3.27 6.96 5.03
N VAL A 34 3.78 8.05 5.61
CA VAL A 34 4.69 8.99 4.94
C VAL A 34 5.79 9.40 5.91
N GLN A 35 7.03 9.02 5.62
CA GLN A 35 8.21 9.51 6.34
C GLN A 35 8.85 10.69 5.63
N VAL A 36 9.04 11.80 6.35
CA VAL A 36 9.68 13.00 5.80
C VAL A 36 11.20 12.92 5.88
N GLY A 37 11.87 13.32 4.80
CA GLY A 37 13.32 13.18 4.65
C GLY A 37 14.14 14.18 5.48
N GLN A 38 15.40 13.82 5.76
CA GLN A 38 16.33 14.69 6.48
C GLN A 38 17.02 15.71 5.59
N THR A 39 16.76 17.00 5.85
CA THR A 39 17.53 18.10 5.25
C THR A 39 18.81 18.33 6.06
N GLY A 40 19.98 18.29 5.40
CA GLY A 40 21.25 18.78 5.97
C GLY A 40 22.24 17.75 6.54
N SER A 41 21.95 16.44 6.54
CA SER A 41 22.87 15.40 7.06
C SER A 41 23.53 14.49 6.01
N GLY A 42 23.15 14.61 4.73
CA GLY A 42 23.52 13.64 3.69
C GLY A 42 22.44 12.58 3.39
N ASN A 43 21.41 12.46 4.23
CA ASN A 43 20.33 11.47 4.11
C ASN A 43 19.03 12.02 3.50
N ALA A 44 19.14 12.91 2.53
CA ALA A 44 17.97 13.54 1.91
C ALA A 44 17.13 12.56 1.05
N ASN A 45 17.54 11.30 0.97
CA ASN A 45 16.82 10.21 0.32
C ASN A 45 16.11 9.29 1.33
N ASN A 46 16.31 9.48 2.64
CA ASN A 46 15.67 8.68 3.69
C ASN A 46 14.25 9.20 3.95
N GLU A 47 13.40 9.02 2.96
CA GLU A 47 11.98 9.36 2.95
C GLU A 47 11.24 8.26 2.20
N TYR A 48 9.99 8.01 2.56
CA TYR A 48 9.18 7.01 1.86
C TYR A 48 7.70 7.30 1.99
N ILE A 49 6.93 6.70 1.10
CA ILE A 49 5.47 6.59 1.15
C ILE A 49 5.12 5.11 1.13
N VAL A 50 4.26 4.68 2.04
CA VAL A 50 3.68 3.35 2.01
C VAL A 50 2.23 3.48 1.53
N LEU A 51 1.86 2.72 0.50
CA LEU A 51 0.46 2.50 0.14
C LEU A 51 -0.03 1.21 0.79
N PHE A 52 -1.33 1.12 1.06
CA PHE A 52 -2.01 -0.08 1.52
C PHE A 52 -3.19 -0.40 0.61
N ASN A 53 -3.41 -1.68 0.34
CA ASN A 53 -4.57 -2.18 -0.40
C ASN A 53 -5.63 -2.70 0.57
N PRO A 54 -6.67 -1.92 0.94
CA PRO A 54 -7.72 -2.37 1.85
C PRO A 54 -8.70 -3.39 1.24
N THR A 55 -8.50 -3.79 -0.03
CA THR A 55 -9.42 -4.67 -0.73
C THR A 55 -9.05 -6.14 -0.53
N GLY A 56 -10.05 -7.02 -0.68
CA GLY A 56 -9.85 -8.48 -0.68
C GLY A 56 -9.26 -9.04 -1.98
N SER A 57 -8.69 -8.20 -2.86
CA SER A 57 -8.11 -8.65 -4.14
C SER A 57 -6.83 -7.89 -4.47
N ASP A 58 -5.92 -8.55 -5.18
CA ASP A 58 -4.67 -7.93 -5.60
C ASP A 58 -4.92 -6.79 -6.60
N ILE A 59 -4.16 -5.70 -6.46
CA ILE A 59 -4.26 -4.50 -7.31
C ILE A 59 -2.97 -4.35 -8.13
N ASP A 60 -3.05 -4.42 -9.46
CA ASP A 60 -1.93 -4.09 -10.36
C ASP A 60 -1.86 -2.59 -10.68
N LEU A 61 -0.95 -1.89 -10.00
CA LEU A 61 -0.70 -0.46 -10.14
C LEU A 61 -0.14 -0.07 -11.51
N SER A 62 0.48 -1.00 -12.25
CA SER A 62 1.00 -0.72 -13.59
C SER A 62 -0.11 -0.60 -14.62
N SER A 63 -1.19 -1.37 -14.45
CA SER A 63 -2.39 -1.29 -15.28
C SER A 63 -3.24 -0.06 -14.96
N ILE A 64 -3.28 0.36 -13.69
CA ILE A 64 -3.93 1.61 -13.25
C ILE A 64 -3.15 2.83 -13.73
N GLY A 65 -1.82 2.73 -13.79
CA GLY A 65 -0.96 3.82 -14.22
C GLY A 65 -0.95 4.97 -13.23
N ILE A 66 -0.73 4.67 -11.94
CA ILE A 66 -0.69 5.72 -10.91
C ILE A 66 0.44 6.74 -11.15
N LYS A 67 0.27 7.92 -10.57
CA LYS A 67 1.20 9.04 -10.54
C LYS A 67 1.36 9.49 -9.10
N LEU A 68 2.60 9.72 -8.70
CA LEU A 68 2.93 10.25 -7.38
C LEU A 68 3.08 11.77 -7.50
N HIS A 69 2.47 12.50 -6.57
CA HIS A 69 2.56 13.95 -6.50
C HIS A 69 3.01 14.40 -5.13
N ILE A 70 4.07 15.21 -5.06
CA ILE A 70 4.58 15.76 -3.81
C ILE A 70 4.36 17.27 -3.82
N ARG A 71 3.71 17.77 -2.76
CA ARG A 71 3.44 19.18 -2.52
C ARG A 71 4.39 19.72 -1.45
N ASN A 72 4.99 20.87 -1.74
CA ASN A 72 5.79 21.61 -0.75
C ASN A 72 4.91 22.45 0.18
N SER A 73 5.54 23.16 1.12
CA SER A 73 4.89 24.05 2.09
C SER A 73 3.96 25.10 1.47
N SER A 74 4.26 25.61 0.27
CA SER A 74 3.41 26.58 -0.44
C SER A 74 2.31 25.95 -1.31
N GLY A 75 2.19 24.62 -1.30
CA GLY A 75 1.22 23.88 -2.12
C GLY A 75 1.61 23.76 -3.60
N THR A 76 2.87 24.02 -3.95
CA THR A 76 3.40 23.76 -5.30
C THR A 76 3.46 22.25 -5.52
N ASP A 77 2.75 21.80 -6.55
CA ASP A 77 2.66 20.39 -6.92
C ASP A 77 3.80 19.97 -7.85
N ASN A 78 4.31 18.77 -7.64
CA ASN A 78 5.31 18.14 -8.49
C ASN A 78 4.98 16.67 -8.69
N ASN A 79 4.52 16.34 -9.90
CA ASN A 79 4.43 14.96 -10.35
C ASN A 79 5.82 14.31 -10.40
N LYS A 80 5.96 13.17 -9.74
CA LYS A 80 7.13 12.30 -9.77
C LYS A 80 6.85 11.10 -10.67
N THR A 81 7.80 10.82 -11.58
CA THR A 81 7.75 9.60 -12.38
C THR A 81 8.19 8.44 -11.50
N LEU A 82 7.29 7.47 -11.32
CA LEU A 82 7.59 6.21 -10.65
C LEU A 82 8.30 5.25 -11.61
N THR A 83 9.31 4.56 -11.08
CA THR A 83 9.96 3.40 -11.69
C THR A 83 9.56 2.17 -10.86
N PHE A 84 8.63 1.37 -11.38
CA PHE A 84 8.12 0.18 -10.71
C PHE A 84 9.15 -0.95 -10.72
N ILE A 85 9.37 -1.54 -9.56
CA ILE A 85 10.13 -2.78 -9.35
C ILE A 85 9.14 -3.93 -9.19
N ASN A 86 8.21 -3.78 -8.25
CA ASN A 86 6.99 -4.58 -8.17
C ASN A 86 5.81 -3.76 -8.70
N LYS A 87 4.75 -4.43 -9.14
CA LYS A 87 3.58 -3.79 -9.79
C LYS A 87 2.27 -4.08 -9.09
N THR A 88 2.24 -5.13 -8.29
CA THR A 88 1.05 -5.60 -7.60
C THR A 88 1.13 -5.18 -6.14
N VAL A 89 0.05 -4.62 -5.62
CA VAL A 89 -0.21 -4.55 -4.18
C VAL A 89 -1.15 -5.69 -3.86
N PHE A 90 -0.70 -6.68 -3.10
CA PHE A 90 -1.54 -7.81 -2.73
C PHE A 90 -2.74 -7.36 -1.90
N ALA A 91 -3.82 -8.15 -1.88
CA ALA A 91 -4.97 -7.93 -1.00
C ALA A 91 -4.52 -7.75 0.46
N ASN A 92 -4.94 -6.67 1.13
CA ASN A 92 -4.48 -6.28 2.48
C ASN A 92 -2.95 -6.12 2.60
N GLY A 93 -2.26 -5.93 1.47
CA GLY A 93 -0.81 -5.78 1.40
C GLY A 93 -0.39 -4.31 1.32
N PHE A 94 0.90 -4.08 1.56
CA PHE A 94 1.51 -2.76 1.44
C PHE A 94 2.35 -2.63 0.16
N PHE A 95 2.60 -1.39 -0.25
CA PHE A 95 3.43 -1.06 -1.41
C PHE A 95 4.28 0.15 -1.12
N LEU A 96 5.59 -0.05 -1.08
CA LEU A 96 6.57 0.91 -0.64
C LEU A 96 7.13 1.73 -1.80
N ILE A 97 7.07 3.05 -1.67
CA ILE A 97 7.59 4.00 -2.64
C ILE A 97 8.67 4.87 -1.99
N ALA A 98 9.89 4.84 -2.53
CA ALA A 98 11.02 5.59 -1.99
C ALA A 98 11.86 6.29 -3.09
N PRO A 99 12.75 7.24 -2.76
CA PRO A 99 13.64 7.87 -3.75
C PRO A 99 14.54 6.91 -4.53
N ASN A 100 14.96 5.83 -3.89
CA ASN A 100 15.83 4.80 -4.46
C ASN A 100 15.70 3.54 -3.58
N ASN A 101 16.37 2.45 -3.96
CA ASN A 101 16.37 1.19 -3.18
C ASN A 101 17.36 1.19 -2.00
N ASP A 102 18.10 2.27 -1.78
CA ASP A 102 19.13 2.44 -0.75
C ASP A 102 18.78 3.60 0.17
N TYR A 103 17.49 3.70 0.53
CA TYR A 103 16.91 4.85 1.22
C TYR A 103 17.02 4.76 2.74
N GLY A 104 17.96 3.95 3.26
CA GLY A 104 18.26 3.84 4.68
C GLY A 104 17.39 2.87 5.47
N LEU A 105 16.46 2.16 4.82
CA LEU A 105 15.80 0.98 5.37
C LEU A 105 16.42 -0.30 4.79
N SER A 106 16.33 -1.40 5.53
CA SER A 106 16.79 -2.73 5.10
C SER A 106 15.80 -3.43 4.16
N ILE A 107 14.86 -2.67 3.56
CA ILE A 107 13.85 -3.14 2.63
C ILE A 107 13.97 -2.45 1.28
N GLY A 108 13.88 -3.24 0.21
CA GLY A 108 13.82 -2.71 -1.16
C GLY A 108 12.48 -2.03 -1.42
N ALA A 109 12.50 -0.91 -2.14
CA ALA A 109 11.26 -0.24 -2.54
C ALA A 109 10.52 -1.04 -3.64
N ASP A 110 9.19 -1.02 -3.62
CA ASP A 110 8.37 -1.58 -4.69
C ASP A 110 8.29 -0.65 -5.90
N ALA A 111 8.42 0.66 -5.70
CA ALA A 111 8.69 1.62 -6.75
C ALA A 111 9.64 2.72 -6.27
N THR A 112 10.41 3.27 -7.21
CA THR A 112 11.32 4.38 -6.92
C THR A 112 10.94 5.67 -7.65
N TYR A 113 11.35 6.82 -7.13
CA TYR A 113 11.23 8.11 -7.83
C TYR A 113 12.48 8.98 -7.70
N SER A 114 12.81 9.75 -8.74
CA SER A 114 14.00 10.63 -8.67
C SER A 114 13.77 11.86 -7.79
N VAL A 115 14.67 12.08 -6.83
CA VAL A 115 14.76 13.31 -6.01
C VAL A 115 15.46 14.48 -6.72
N SER A 116 16.00 14.29 -7.93
CA SER A 116 16.75 15.34 -8.66
C SER A 116 15.92 16.58 -9.02
N SER A 117 14.60 16.51 -8.85
CA SER A 117 13.61 17.56 -9.16
C SER A 117 13.05 18.25 -7.91
N GLY A 118 13.91 18.61 -6.96
CA GLY A 118 13.71 19.77 -6.09
C GLY A 118 12.52 19.79 -5.12
N ASN A 119 11.79 18.70 -4.90
CA ASN A 119 10.73 18.64 -3.90
C ASN A 119 10.68 17.23 -3.30
N LYS A 120 11.28 17.14 -2.10
CA LYS A 120 11.32 16.01 -1.17
C LYS A 120 10.07 16.06 -0.28
N LEU A 121 9.78 14.98 0.44
CA LEU A 121 8.84 15.01 1.55
C LEU A 121 9.41 15.91 2.64
N VAL A 122 8.71 17.00 2.92
CA VAL A 122 9.13 18.08 3.83
C VAL A 122 8.27 18.11 5.08
N ASP A 123 8.77 18.73 6.14
CA ASP A 123 8.11 18.86 7.44
C ASP A 123 6.72 19.53 7.38
N ASN A 124 6.52 20.46 6.46
CA ASN A 124 5.22 21.02 6.09
C ASN A 124 4.93 20.73 4.62
N GLY A 125 4.14 19.69 4.34
CA GLY A 125 4.04 19.11 3.01
C GLY A 125 2.73 18.37 2.79
N GLY A 126 2.59 17.83 1.59
CA GLY A 126 1.52 16.91 1.24
C GLY A 126 1.97 15.94 0.17
N VAL A 127 1.30 14.79 0.09
CA VAL A 127 1.51 13.80 -0.96
C VAL A 127 0.16 13.25 -1.40
N TYR A 128 0.04 12.97 -2.68
CA TYR A 128 -1.12 12.27 -3.20
C TYR A 128 -0.78 11.38 -4.37
N ILE A 129 -1.66 10.42 -4.61
CA ILE A 129 -1.63 9.54 -5.78
C ILE A 129 -2.83 9.83 -6.68
N SER A 130 -2.62 9.76 -7.98
CA SER A 130 -3.65 10.02 -9.01
C SER A 130 -3.42 9.14 -10.24
N VAL A 131 -4.34 9.14 -11.20
CA VAL A 131 -4.13 8.49 -12.52
C VAL A 131 -3.60 9.45 -13.59
N THR A 132 -3.35 10.71 -13.24
CA THR A 132 -2.91 11.77 -14.17
C THR A 132 -1.78 12.60 -13.60
N LYS A 133 -0.93 13.17 -14.46
CA LYS A 133 0.16 14.07 -14.06
C LYS A 133 -0.33 15.48 -13.74
N THR A 134 -1.60 15.77 -13.99
CA THR A 134 -2.17 17.10 -13.78
C THR A 134 -2.55 17.26 -12.32
N LYS A 135 -2.12 18.39 -11.73
CA LYS A 135 -2.39 18.73 -10.33
C LYS A 135 -3.88 18.59 -9.98
N ASP A 136 -4.17 17.91 -8.87
CA ASP A 136 -5.51 17.79 -8.26
C ASP A 136 -6.61 17.20 -9.17
N ILE A 137 -6.25 16.46 -10.22
CA ILE A 137 -7.20 15.77 -11.11
C ILE A 137 -7.11 14.26 -10.88
N ASP A 138 -8.26 13.58 -10.91
CA ASP A 138 -8.41 12.12 -10.75
C ASP A 138 -7.54 11.54 -9.61
N VAL A 139 -7.63 12.20 -8.45
CA VAL A 139 -6.95 11.81 -7.20
C VAL A 139 -7.55 10.50 -6.70
N ILE A 140 -6.67 9.57 -6.33
CA ILE A 140 -7.03 8.28 -5.70
C ILE A 140 -7.05 8.45 -4.18
N ASP A 141 -5.99 9.05 -3.61
CA ASP A 141 -5.87 9.34 -2.19
C ASP A 141 -4.84 10.47 -2.00
N LYS A 142 -5.01 11.28 -0.95
CA LYS A 142 -4.23 12.48 -0.65
C LYS A 142 -4.11 12.72 0.85
N VAL A 143 -2.88 12.87 1.31
CA VAL A 143 -2.57 13.34 2.68
C VAL A 143 -1.80 14.66 2.68
N GLY A 144 -2.29 15.62 3.46
CA GLY A 144 -1.56 16.87 3.76
C GLY A 144 -1.37 17.06 5.26
N TRP A 145 -0.21 17.60 5.64
CA TRP A 145 0.17 17.86 7.03
C TRP A 145 0.68 19.28 7.26
N GLY A 146 0.78 19.68 8.53
CA GLY A 146 1.09 21.04 8.94
C GLY A 146 0.03 22.04 8.48
N THR A 147 0.47 23.07 7.77
CA THR A 147 -0.34 24.19 7.27
C THR A 147 -0.50 24.15 5.76
N GLN A 148 -0.61 22.96 5.15
CA GLN A 148 -0.88 22.85 3.72
C GLN A 148 -2.05 23.74 3.29
N PRO A 149 -1.94 24.46 2.16
CA PRO A 149 -3.04 25.26 1.64
C PRO A 149 -4.16 24.37 1.10
N GLU A 150 -5.32 25.00 0.85
CA GLU A 150 -6.50 24.34 0.30
C GLU A 150 -6.18 23.51 -0.97
N GLY A 151 -6.81 22.34 -1.05
CA GLY A 151 -6.55 21.33 -2.07
C GLY A 151 -5.34 20.45 -1.78
N GLY A 152 -4.50 20.76 -0.78
CA GLY A 152 -3.32 19.98 -0.39
C GLY A 152 -3.58 18.83 0.59
N PHE A 153 -4.83 18.63 1.01
CA PHE A 153 -5.28 17.64 1.99
C PHE A 153 -6.72 17.22 1.67
N GLU A 154 -7.17 16.13 2.25
CA GLU A 154 -8.58 15.72 2.30
C GLU A 154 -9.19 16.16 3.61
N GLY A 155 -10.40 16.73 3.56
CA GLY A 155 -11.13 17.25 4.72
C GLY A 155 -10.37 18.36 5.45
N ALA A 156 -9.48 18.00 6.37
CA ALA A 156 -8.58 18.90 7.07
C ALA A 156 -7.16 18.29 7.14
N PRO A 157 -6.09 19.11 7.12
CA PRO A 157 -4.74 18.59 7.22
C PRO A 157 -4.48 18.02 8.62
N TYR A 158 -3.57 17.05 8.70
CA TYR A 158 -2.96 16.67 9.96
C TYR A 158 -2.17 17.88 10.51
N ALA A 159 -2.58 18.41 11.66
CA ALA A 159 -2.21 19.78 12.06
C ALA A 159 -0.80 20.00 12.64
N PRO A 160 -0.07 18.98 13.10
CA PRO A 160 1.38 19.10 13.32
C PRO A 160 2.16 19.09 12.00
N THR A 161 3.26 19.85 11.94
CA THR A 161 4.34 19.55 11.00
C THR A 161 4.98 18.23 11.39
N VAL A 162 5.47 17.46 10.42
CA VAL A 162 6.13 16.17 10.68
C VAL A 162 7.62 16.44 10.86
N PRO A 163 8.22 16.14 12.03
CA PRO A 163 9.65 16.33 12.21
C PRO A 163 10.44 15.47 11.22
N VAL A 164 11.58 16.00 10.80
CA VAL A 164 12.56 15.29 9.98
C VAL A 164 12.85 13.88 10.51
N GLY A 165 12.74 12.87 9.64
CA GLY A 165 12.99 11.46 9.98
C GLY A 165 11.86 10.78 10.73
N GLN A 166 10.76 11.47 11.02
CA GLN A 166 9.55 10.86 11.54
C GLN A 166 8.55 10.60 10.41
N SER A 167 7.61 9.70 10.68
CA SER A 167 6.49 9.42 9.81
C SER A 167 5.17 9.89 10.40
N ILE A 168 4.24 10.20 9.51
CA ILE A 168 2.81 10.14 9.82
C ILE A 168 2.25 8.83 9.30
N ILE A 169 1.41 8.18 10.10
CA ILE A 169 0.80 6.89 9.82
C ILE A 169 -0.71 6.98 10.00
N ARG A 170 -1.47 6.23 9.19
CA ARG A 170 -2.90 6.04 9.43
C ARG A 170 -3.09 5.36 10.79
N LYS A 171 -4.03 5.85 11.60
CA LYS A 171 -4.35 5.30 12.93
C LYS A 171 -4.87 3.87 12.87
N THR A 172 -5.44 3.49 11.74
CA THR A 172 -5.86 2.13 11.44
C THR A 172 -5.61 1.90 9.97
N ASP A 173 -4.88 0.82 9.65
CA ASP A 173 -4.48 0.55 8.27
C ASP A 173 -5.68 0.49 7.34
N GLY A 174 -5.58 1.19 6.21
CA GLY A 174 -6.62 1.22 5.20
C GLY A 174 -7.88 1.99 5.54
N VAL A 175 -8.04 2.51 6.77
CA VAL A 175 -9.22 3.30 7.13
C VAL A 175 -9.03 4.73 6.62
N ASP A 176 -9.94 5.15 5.75
CA ASP A 176 -9.93 6.45 5.10
C ASP A 176 -11.29 7.14 5.27
N THR A 177 -11.30 8.27 6.00
CA THR A 177 -12.53 9.04 6.25
C THR A 177 -12.63 10.28 5.36
N ASP A 178 -11.79 10.36 4.33
CA ASP A 178 -11.54 11.54 3.50
C ASP A 178 -11.17 12.76 4.38
N ASN A 179 -10.51 12.54 5.52
CA ASN A 179 -10.15 13.60 6.46
C ASN A 179 -8.84 13.28 7.19
N ASN A 180 -7.75 13.85 6.68
CA ASN A 180 -6.40 13.50 7.15
C ASN A 180 -6.17 13.77 8.66
N ARG A 181 -6.87 14.73 9.26
CA ARG A 181 -6.84 14.98 10.71
C ARG A 181 -7.42 13.82 11.53
N ASN A 182 -8.44 13.17 11.00
CA ASN A 182 -9.07 12.03 11.66
C ASN A 182 -8.25 10.77 11.46
N ASP A 183 -7.62 10.65 10.29
CA ASP A 183 -7.02 9.39 9.85
C ASP A 183 -5.57 9.23 10.27
N PHE A 184 -4.79 10.32 10.42
CA PHE A 184 -3.35 10.24 10.66
C PHE A 184 -2.91 10.65 12.07
N THR A 185 -1.77 10.09 12.50
CA THR A 185 -0.98 10.47 13.69
C THR A 185 0.51 10.43 13.35
N ILE A 186 1.36 11.05 14.18
CA ILE A 186 2.82 10.84 14.11
C ILE A 186 3.16 9.47 14.71
N SER A 187 4.03 8.70 14.04
CA SER A 187 4.56 7.43 14.55
C SER A 187 5.12 7.60 15.98
N GLY A 188 4.65 6.76 16.90
CA GLY A 188 5.00 6.81 18.33
C GLY A 188 4.29 7.84 19.21
N GLN A 189 3.36 8.63 18.68
CA GLN A 189 2.39 9.36 19.49
C GLN A 189 1.10 8.53 19.55
N ASP A 190 0.98 7.72 20.61
CA ASP A 190 -0.25 6.99 20.92
C ASP A 190 -1.44 7.97 20.99
N THR A 191 -2.45 7.73 20.17
CA THR A 191 -3.74 8.41 20.25
C THR A 191 -4.65 7.68 21.22
N GLY A 192 -4.30 7.71 22.50
CA GLY A 192 -5.27 7.59 23.60
C GLY A 192 -5.35 6.24 24.28
N GLY A 193 -4.38 5.94 25.12
CA GLY A 193 -4.59 5.31 26.42
C GLY A 193 -3.62 5.91 27.42
N GLY A 194 -4.13 6.65 28.41
CA GLY A 194 -3.28 7.21 29.46
C GLY A 194 -2.64 6.09 30.29
N ASP A 195 -1.42 5.72 29.93
CA ASP A 195 -0.48 5.06 30.82
C ASP A 195 0.90 5.69 30.65
N THR A 196 1.23 6.61 31.56
CA THR A 196 2.53 7.28 31.62
C THR A 196 3.54 6.51 32.46
N ASP A 197 3.41 5.18 32.57
CA ASP A 197 4.39 4.35 33.26
C ASP A 197 4.90 3.23 32.36
N VAL A 198 5.63 3.60 31.30
CA VAL A 198 6.53 2.65 30.63
C VAL A 198 7.92 2.82 31.25
N PRO A 199 8.37 1.89 32.11
CA PRO A 199 9.75 1.85 32.55
C PRO A 199 10.68 1.80 31.34
N LYS A 200 11.68 2.66 31.37
CA LYS A 200 12.75 2.79 30.39
C LYS A 200 13.77 1.63 30.49
N ASP A 201 13.27 0.41 30.57
CA ASP A 201 14.04 -0.82 30.38
C ASP A 201 13.59 -1.47 29.07
N ASN A 202 13.95 -0.79 27.98
CA ASN A 202 13.66 -1.14 26.60
C ASN A 202 14.59 -2.25 26.08
N SER A 203 14.97 -3.20 26.93
CA SER A 203 15.82 -4.34 26.58
C SER A 203 15.01 -5.53 26.07
N SER A 204 13.73 -5.62 26.47
CA SER A 204 12.82 -6.66 26.03
C SER A 204 12.09 -6.24 24.76
N ILE A 205 12.23 -7.06 23.72
CA ILE A 205 11.42 -7.02 22.50
C ILE A 205 10.31 -8.08 22.55
N ASP A 206 9.85 -8.42 23.77
CA ASP A 206 8.80 -9.43 23.99
C ASP A 206 7.53 -9.09 23.20
N GLY A 207 6.94 -10.10 22.57
CA GLY A 207 5.78 -9.94 21.69
C GLY A 207 6.13 -9.55 20.25
N VAL A 208 7.43 -9.39 19.93
CA VAL A 208 7.92 -9.42 18.55
C VAL A 208 8.36 -10.84 18.21
N TYR A 209 7.91 -11.34 17.06
CA TYR A 209 8.26 -12.67 16.57
C TYR A 209 8.55 -12.67 15.07
N ILE A 210 9.20 -13.72 14.59
CA ILE A 210 9.47 -13.95 13.17
C ILE A 210 8.16 -14.40 12.52
N ASN A 211 7.70 -13.67 11.51
CA ASN A 211 6.37 -13.87 10.91
C ASN A 211 6.42 -14.64 9.59
N GLU A 212 7.38 -14.33 8.72
CA GLU A 212 7.46 -14.91 7.37
C GLU A 212 8.90 -14.85 6.85
N LEU A 213 9.30 -15.88 6.10
CA LEU A 213 10.61 -16.01 5.47
C LEU A 213 10.46 -16.19 3.96
N MET A 214 11.32 -15.55 3.17
CA MET A 214 11.53 -15.84 1.75
C MET A 214 12.94 -16.41 1.52
N PRO A 215 13.11 -17.74 1.50
CA PRO A 215 14.42 -18.36 1.26
C PRO A 215 14.83 -18.42 -0.21
N ASP A 216 13.89 -18.62 -1.15
CA ASP A 216 14.20 -18.81 -2.58
C ASP A 216 13.40 -17.82 -3.44
N PRO A 217 13.85 -16.57 -3.64
CA PRO A 217 13.12 -15.61 -4.46
C PRO A 217 12.98 -16.07 -5.92
N GLU A 218 11.78 -15.99 -6.50
CA GLU A 218 11.59 -16.35 -7.91
C GLU A 218 12.30 -15.39 -8.87
N SER A 219 12.96 -15.93 -9.90
CA SER A 219 13.59 -15.16 -10.98
C SER A 219 12.61 -14.11 -11.56
N PRO A 220 13.05 -12.85 -11.78
CA PRO A 220 14.44 -12.38 -11.88
C PRO A 220 15.09 -11.97 -10.55
N LYS A 221 14.42 -12.16 -9.41
CA LYS A 221 14.99 -11.90 -8.08
C LYS A 221 16.09 -12.91 -7.76
N SER A 222 16.95 -12.57 -6.79
CA SER A 222 18.08 -13.43 -6.42
C SER A 222 18.30 -13.49 -4.91
N ASP A 223 18.79 -14.64 -4.46
CA ASP A 223 19.15 -14.96 -3.08
C ASP A 223 20.00 -13.86 -2.42
N ILE A 224 20.95 -13.30 -3.18
CA ILE A 224 21.90 -12.28 -2.70
C ILE A 224 21.22 -10.95 -2.30
N THR A 225 20.06 -10.65 -2.87
CA THR A 225 19.41 -9.32 -2.70
C THR A 225 17.97 -9.35 -2.24
N ASP A 226 17.25 -10.43 -2.51
CA ASP A 226 15.79 -10.48 -2.45
C ASP A 226 15.24 -11.54 -1.50
N GLU A 227 16.09 -12.31 -0.84
CA GLU A 227 15.69 -13.07 0.34
C GLU A 227 15.30 -12.10 1.44
N TRP A 228 14.40 -12.51 2.32
CA TRP A 228 14.02 -11.66 3.45
C TRP A 228 13.46 -12.43 4.64
N ILE A 229 13.54 -11.76 5.78
CA ILE A 229 13.00 -12.18 7.07
C ILE A 229 12.02 -11.08 7.50
N GLU A 230 10.80 -11.45 7.85
CA GLU A 230 9.81 -10.53 8.40
C GLU A 230 9.61 -10.74 9.89
N LEU A 231 9.51 -9.64 10.63
CA LEU A 231 9.09 -9.63 12.03
C LEU A 231 7.72 -8.98 12.15
N TYR A 232 6.95 -9.43 13.15
CA TYR A 232 5.67 -8.84 13.52
C TYR A 232 5.64 -8.47 14.99
N ASN A 233 5.02 -7.34 15.31
CA ASN A 233 4.78 -6.88 16.67
C ASN A 233 3.33 -7.15 17.08
N ASP A 234 3.12 -8.19 17.88
CA ASP A 234 1.80 -8.53 18.41
C ASP A 234 1.41 -7.73 19.65
N THR A 235 2.26 -6.81 20.11
CA THR A 235 1.92 -5.99 21.28
C THR A 235 0.96 -4.85 20.91
N GLY A 236 0.35 -4.26 21.92
CA GLY A 236 -0.45 -3.03 21.80
C GLY A 236 0.39 -1.75 21.86
N SER A 237 1.72 -1.84 21.74
CA SER A 237 2.64 -0.70 21.90
C SER A 237 3.76 -0.76 20.87
N ARG A 238 4.35 0.39 20.55
CA ARG A 238 5.51 0.45 19.67
C ARG A 238 6.72 -0.22 20.33
N VAL A 239 7.39 -1.13 19.64
CA VAL A 239 8.60 -1.81 20.11
C VAL A 239 9.84 -1.25 19.42
N ASP A 240 10.92 -1.04 20.17
CA ASP A 240 12.21 -0.57 19.66
C ASP A 240 13.16 -1.76 19.44
N LEU A 241 13.48 -2.01 18.17
CA LEU A 241 14.33 -3.10 17.72
C LEU A 241 15.81 -2.73 17.64
N SER A 242 16.21 -1.51 18.05
CA SER A 242 17.62 -1.08 17.98
C SER A 242 18.52 -2.16 18.57
N GLY A 243 19.64 -2.51 17.95
CA GLY A 243 20.60 -3.49 18.46
C GLY A 243 20.09 -4.94 18.66
N ALA A 244 18.83 -5.26 18.39
CA ALA A 244 18.37 -6.65 18.29
C ALA A 244 19.07 -7.33 17.10
N ILE A 245 19.13 -8.65 17.10
CA ILE A 245 19.94 -9.40 16.13
C ILE A 245 19.08 -10.42 15.40
N LEU A 246 19.19 -10.47 14.08
CA LEU A 246 18.73 -11.58 13.25
C LEU A 246 19.90 -12.49 12.94
N ARG A 247 19.68 -13.81 13.01
CA ARG A 247 20.71 -14.80 12.76
C ARG A 247 20.14 -16.03 12.06
N ASP A 248 20.75 -16.49 10.97
CA ASP A 248 20.54 -17.84 10.44
C ASP A 248 21.40 -18.85 11.20
N SER A 249 20.98 -20.12 11.27
CA SER A 249 21.67 -21.10 12.12
C SER A 249 22.29 -22.27 11.36
N VAL A 250 22.03 -22.42 10.06
CA VAL A 250 22.55 -23.53 9.24
C VAL A 250 23.63 -23.05 8.26
N GLY A 251 24.67 -23.85 8.06
CA GLY A 251 25.73 -23.54 7.10
C GLY A 251 26.67 -22.42 7.58
N VAL A 252 26.88 -21.40 6.73
CA VAL A 252 27.67 -20.22 7.08
C VAL A 252 26.76 -19.22 7.77
N VAL A 253 26.83 -19.20 9.10
CA VAL A 253 26.03 -18.32 9.96
C VAL A 253 26.42 -16.85 9.77
N HIS A 254 25.42 -16.02 9.55
CA HIS A 254 25.47 -14.57 9.51
C HIS A 254 24.65 -13.98 10.65
N GLU A 255 25.15 -12.91 11.27
CA GLU A 255 24.41 -12.12 12.25
C GLU A 255 24.20 -10.71 11.68
N TYR A 256 22.98 -10.20 11.79
CA TYR A 256 22.64 -8.83 11.46
C TYR A 256 22.14 -8.10 12.70
N ALA A 257 22.90 -7.10 13.15
CA ALA A 257 22.44 -6.18 14.20
C ALA A 257 21.56 -5.10 13.60
N ILE A 258 20.31 -5.02 14.07
CA ILE A 258 19.34 -4.03 13.66
C ILE A 258 19.82 -2.64 14.11
N SER A 259 19.76 -1.66 13.21
CA SER A 259 20.29 -0.32 13.46
C SER A 259 19.51 0.44 14.52
N ASP A 260 20.20 1.32 15.25
CA ASP A 260 19.58 2.21 16.22
C ASP A 260 18.50 3.10 15.58
N GLY A 261 17.38 3.27 16.29
CA GLY A 261 16.21 4.00 15.81
C GLY A 261 15.26 3.19 14.94
N THR A 262 15.40 1.85 14.91
CA THR A 262 14.45 0.97 14.22
C THR A 262 13.30 0.62 15.17
N PHE A 263 12.06 0.91 14.77
CA PHE A 263 10.86 0.62 15.56
C PHE A 263 9.85 -0.19 14.74
N ILE A 264 9.00 -0.93 15.42
CA ILE A 264 7.83 -1.59 14.85
C ILE A 264 6.59 -1.14 15.62
N GLU A 265 5.61 -0.58 14.90
CA GLU A 265 4.36 -0.08 15.50
C GLU A 265 3.49 -1.23 16.03
N PRO A 266 2.51 -0.95 16.93
CA PRO A 266 1.59 -1.98 17.39
C PRO A 266 0.90 -2.68 16.22
N LYS A 267 0.82 -4.02 16.28
CA LYS A 267 0.15 -4.84 15.26
C LYS A 267 0.68 -4.63 13.83
N ASN A 268 1.95 -4.23 13.71
CA ASN A 268 2.59 -3.93 12.43
C ASN A 268 3.78 -4.87 12.17
N TYR A 269 4.31 -4.82 10.94
CA TYR A 269 5.32 -5.70 10.39
C TYR A 269 6.57 -4.91 10.01
N ILE A 270 7.72 -5.59 9.94
CA ILE A 270 8.94 -5.04 9.34
C ILE A 270 9.72 -6.16 8.65
N VAL A 271 10.23 -5.88 7.46
CA VAL A 271 10.98 -6.84 6.65
C VAL A 271 12.48 -6.50 6.69
N PHE A 272 13.34 -7.50 6.54
CA PHE A 272 14.78 -7.35 6.43
C PHE A 272 15.31 -8.19 5.28
N TYR A 273 15.78 -7.54 4.21
CA TYR A 273 16.25 -8.22 3.00
C TYR A 273 17.73 -8.55 3.05
N SER A 274 18.13 -9.63 2.38
CA SER A 274 19.53 -10.08 2.27
C SER A 274 20.45 -9.04 1.63
N SER A 275 19.91 -8.16 0.78
CA SER A 275 20.65 -6.99 0.25
C SER A 275 21.19 -6.07 1.36
N ALA A 276 20.52 -5.98 2.50
CA ALA A 276 20.93 -5.20 3.65
C ALA A 276 21.58 -6.07 4.75
N THR A 277 20.94 -7.18 5.12
CA THR A 277 21.37 -8.01 6.24
C THR A 277 22.61 -8.84 5.94
N LYS A 278 22.80 -9.20 4.67
CA LYS A 278 23.77 -10.19 4.20
C LYS A 278 23.54 -11.60 4.78
N ILE A 279 22.40 -11.84 5.43
CA ILE A 279 21.94 -13.17 5.79
C ILE A 279 21.54 -13.87 4.50
N THR A 280 22.00 -15.12 4.33
CA THR A 280 21.68 -15.97 3.19
C THR A 280 20.99 -17.22 3.67
N LEU A 281 19.70 -17.35 3.40
CA LEU A 281 18.85 -18.45 3.84
C LEU A 281 19.11 -19.69 2.97
N ASN A 282 19.42 -20.83 3.58
CA ASN A 282 19.74 -22.03 2.82
C ASN A 282 18.51 -22.71 2.19
N ASN A 283 18.42 -22.74 0.86
CA ASN A 283 17.31 -23.39 0.12
C ASN A 283 17.07 -24.90 0.38
N SER A 284 17.91 -25.54 1.18
CA SER A 284 17.78 -26.96 1.57
C SER A 284 17.34 -27.16 3.03
N GLY A 285 17.10 -26.07 3.77
CA GLY A 285 16.71 -26.09 5.19
C GLY A 285 17.58 -25.14 5.99
N ASP A 286 16.93 -24.32 6.82
CA ASP A 286 17.56 -23.37 7.74
C ASP A 286 16.60 -23.01 8.88
N THR A 287 17.14 -22.37 9.90
CA THR A 287 16.37 -21.72 10.96
C THR A 287 16.82 -20.28 11.12
N VAL A 288 15.89 -19.40 11.44
CA VAL A 288 16.19 -18.01 11.79
C VAL A 288 15.90 -17.79 13.26
N GLU A 289 16.81 -17.11 13.95
CA GLU A 289 16.68 -16.68 15.34
C GLU A 289 16.58 -15.15 15.40
N LEU A 290 15.65 -14.67 16.22
CA LEU A 290 15.56 -13.29 16.66
C LEU A 290 16.13 -13.23 18.08
N LEU A 291 17.17 -12.41 18.27
CA LEU A 291 17.80 -12.20 19.56
C LEU A 291 17.64 -10.76 20.04
N ASP A 292 17.54 -10.57 21.35
CA ASP A 292 17.58 -9.25 21.97
C ASP A 292 19.00 -8.63 21.90
N ARG A 293 19.14 -7.38 22.35
CA ARG A 293 20.44 -6.67 22.44
C ARG A 293 21.48 -7.38 23.32
N SER A 294 21.02 -8.23 24.24
CA SER A 294 21.85 -9.00 25.17
C SER A 294 22.21 -10.39 24.61
N LYS A 295 21.80 -10.70 23.37
CA LYS A 295 21.95 -11.99 22.68
C LYS A 295 21.14 -13.14 23.30
N ASN A 296 20.06 -12.85 24.03
CA ASN A 296 19.10 -13.88 24.41
C ASN A 296 18.17 -14.17 23.22
N VAL A 297 17.86 -15.44 22.98
CA VAL A 297 16.88 -15.82 21.95
C VAL A 297 15.49 -15.40 22.41
N VAL A 298 14.82 -14.60 21.59
CA VAL A 298 13.45 -14.14 21.78
C VAL A 298 12.50 -15.04 21.01
N ASP A 299 12.84 -15.34 19.75
CA ASP A 299 12.06 -16.22 18.90
C ASP A 299 12.97 -17.00 17.93
N GLN A 300 12.48 -18.14 17.47
CA GLN A 300 13.19 -19.00 16.51
C GLN A 300 12.19 -19.77 15.62
N THR A 301 12.45 -19.79 14.32
CA THR A 301 11.66 -20.59 13.38
C THR A 301 12.02 -22.09 13.50
N PRO A 302 11.08 -23.01 13.21
CA PRO A 302 11.46 -24.38 12.91
C PRO A 302 12.32 -24.43 11.63
N ASP A 303 13.00 -25.57 11.42
CA ASP A 303 13.67 -25.82 10.14
C ASP A 303 12.61 -25.87 9.04
N TYR A 304 12.72 -24.97 8.06
CA TYR A 304 11.76 -24.88 6.97
C TYR A 304 11.94 -25.95 5.90
N GLU A 305 12.96 -26.81 6.03
CA GLU A 305 13.32 -27.84 5.07
C GLU A 305 13.60 -27.27 3.66
N LYS A 306 13.20 -27.98 2.60
CA LYS A 306 13.50 -27.55 1.24
C LYS A 306 12.54 -26.43 0.78
N SER A 307 13.11 -25.29 0.40
CA SER A 307 12.36 -24.21 -0.25
C SER A 307 12.06 -24.52 -1.72
N SER A 308 11.01 -23.87 -2.24
CA SER A 308 10.75 -23.78 -3.68
C SER A 308 10.69 -22.32 -4.09
N ALA A 309 11.31 -22.00 -5.23
CA ALA A 309 11.31 -20.66 -5.80
C ALA A 309 9.95 -19.95 -5.75
N GLY A 310 9.96 -18.74 -5.19
CA GLY A 310 8.81 -17.85 -5.02
C GLY A 310 7.91 -18.17 -3.83
N GLN A 311 8.15 -19.26 -3.08
CA GLN A 311 7.38 -19.59 -1.90
C GLN A 311 7.98 -18.98 -0.64
N THR A 312 7.10 -18.65 0.30
CA THR A 312 7.47 -18.19 1.63
C THR A 312 7.07 -19.21 2.68
N PHE A 313 7.86 -19.26 3.75
CA PHE A 313 7.56 -20.03 4.94
C PHE A 313 6.98 -19.06 5.97
N ALA A 314 5.70 -19.21 6.29
CA ALA A 314 4.91 -18.21 7.00
C ALA A 314 4.24 -18.80 8.24
N LEU A 315 4.13 -17.99 9.29
CA LEU A 315 3.45 -18.37 10.54
C LEU A 315 1.93 -18.15 10.43
N PHE A 316 1.16 -19.21 10.62
CA PHE A 316 -0.31 -19.18 10.68
C PHE A 316 -0.82 -19.58 12.08
N PRO A 317 -2.11 -19.41 12.41
CA PRO A 317 -2.66 -19.79 13.71
C PRO A 317 -2.46 -21.27 14.09
N ASP A 318 -2.29 -22.15 13.10
CA ASP A 318 -2.03 -23.58 13.25
C ASP A 318 -0.54 -23.96 13.12
N GLY A 319 0.35 -22.99 12.88
CA GLY A 319 1.79 -23.15 12.86
C GLY A 319 2.46 -22.66 11.57
N TRP A 320 3.75 -22.96 11.42
CA TRP A 320 4.52 -22.59 10.24
C TRP A 320 4.17 -23.45 9.03
N GLN A 321 3.90 -22.82 7.89
CA GLN A 321 3.55 -23.50 6.64
C GLN A 321 4.14 -22.80 5.43
N TRP A 322 4.37 -23.57 4.37
CA TRP A 322 4.72 -23.03 3.06
C TRP A 322 3.49 -22.45 2.36
N THR A 323 3.60 -21.22 1.84
CA THR A 323 2.60 -20.59 0.99
C THR A 323 3.23 -20.09 -0.31
N LYS A 324 2.44 -20.07 -1.39
CA LYS A 324 2.84 -19.44 -2.67
C LYS A 324 2.52 -17.95 -2.72
N ARG A 325 2.03 -17.37 -1.62
CA ARG A 325 1.67 -15.95 -1.53
C ARG A 325 2.59 -15.25 -0.53
N PRO A 326 3.72 -14.69 -0.99
CA PRO A 326 4.54 -13.81 -0.17
C PRO A 326 3.71 -12.60 0.30
N THR A 327 3.70 -12.32 1.59
CA THR A 327 2.89 -11.25 2.20
C THR A 327 3.72 -10.19 2.93
N PRO A 328 4.80 -9.65 2.32
CA PRO A 328 5.65 -8.69 3.01
C PRO A 328 4.84 -7.47 3.47
N LEU A 329 5.13 -7.09 4.70
CA LEU A 329 4.51 -6.06 5.53
C LEU A 329 3.05 -6.32 5.91
N SER A 330 2.50 -7.52 5.69
CA SER A 330 1.06 -7.78 5.85
C SER A 330 0.75 -9.12 6.50
N ALA A 331 -0.51 -9.34 6.88
CA ALA A 331 -0.94 -10.61 7.45
C ALA A 331 -0.77 -11.77 6.45
N ASN A 332 -0.24 -12.89 6.94
CA ASN A 332 0.01 -14.08 6.14
C ASN A 332 -1.28 -14.65 5.53
N ILE A 333 -1.20 -15.09 4.26
CA ILE A 333 -2.34 -15.70 3.56
C ILE A 333 -1.97 -17.07 2.99
N LEU A 334 -2.77 -18.09 3.30
CA LEU A 334 -2.67 -19.42 2.70
C LEU A 334 -3.19 -19.38 1.25
N GLU A 335 -2.50 -20.06 0.34
CA GLU A 335 -2.87 -20.12 -1.09
C GLU A 335 -4.30 -20.65 -1.34
N GLU A 336 -4.87 -21.42 -0.40
CA GLU A 336 -6.21 -22.00 -0.52
C GLU A 336 -7.35 -20.99 -0.30
N ASP A 337 -7.09 -19.83 0.31
CA ASP A 337 -8.13 -18.84 0.68
C ASP A 337 -8.64 -17.97 -0.49
N ILE A 338 -8.23 -18.22 -1.75
CA ILE A 338 -8.73 -17.50 -2.95
C ILE A 338 -9.94 -18.20 -3.61
N ALA A 339 -10.37 -19.36 -3.12
CA ALA A 339 -11.42 -20.15 -3.79
C ALA A 339 -12.83 -19.50 -3.83
N ASP A 340 -13.14 -18.47 -3.04
CA ASP A 340 -14.51 -17.93 -2.94
C ASP A 340 -14.84 -16.71 -3.83
N VAL A 341 -13.91 -16.22 -4.68
CA VAL A 341 -14.19 -15.05 -5.56
C VAL A 341 -14.53 -15.42 -7.01
N LYS A 342 -14.46 -16.70 -7.40
CA LYS A 342 -14.86 -17.11 -8.75
C LYS A 342 -15.75 -18.35 -8.75
N THR A 343 -17.06 -18.16 -8.60
CA THR A 343 -18.09 -18.71 -9.51
C THR A 343 -19.54 -18.46 -9.05
N VAL A 344 -20.10 -17.28 -9.36
CA VAL A 344 -21.55 -17.17 -9.63
C VAL A 344 -21.81 -16.26 -10.84
N LYS A 345 -21.59 -16.82 -12.05
CA LYS A 345 -22.43 -16.68 -13.25
C LYS A 345 -21.64 -17.04 -14.51
N ALA A 346 -21.96 -18.20 -15.09
CA ALA A 346 -22.32 -18.35 -16.50
C ALA A 346 -22.73 -19.80 -16.78
N SER A 347 -23.89 -20.19 -16.26
CA SER A 347 -24.67 -21.30 -16.84
C SER A 347 -25.56 -20.72 -17.94
N SER A 348 -25.14 -20.86 -19.20
CA SER A 348 -26.09 -21.08 -20.30
C SER A 348 -25.38 -21.74 -21.48
N ALA A 349 -25.92 -22.89 -21.86
CA ALA A 349 -25.39 -23.86 -22.79
C ALA A 349 -25.22 -23.36 -24.24
N ALA A 350 -24.21 -23.90 -24.93
CA ALA A 350 -24.34 -24.33 -26.32
C ALA A 350 -23.33 -25.46 -26.62
N SER A 351 -23.89 -26.62 -26.96
CA SER A 351 -23.22 -27.88 -27.28
C SER A 351 -22.76 -28.00 -28.74
N LYS A 352 -21.78 -28.91 -28.97
CA LYS A 352 -21.27 -29.53 -30.23
C LYS A 352 -20.06 -28.80 -30.84
N LYS A 353 -18.98 -29.44 -31.30
CA LYS A 353 -18.76 -30.85 -31.72
C LYS A 353 -17.25 -31.18 -31.74
N LYS A 354 -16.96 -32.45 -31.50
CA LYS A 354 -15.67 -33.20 -31.59
C LYS A 354 -14.92 -33.01 -32.92
N ALA A 355 -13.60 -32.93 -32.88
CA ALA A 355 -12.69 -33.60 -33.84
C ALA A 355 -11.29 -33.79 -33.24
N ALA A 356 -10.73 -34.98 -33.45
CA ALA A 356 -9.47 -35.48 -32.93
C ALA A 356 -8.37 -35.47 -34.01
N GLY A 357 -7.09 -35.56 -33.60
CA GLY A 357 -5.94 -35.86 -34.46
C GLY A 357 -4.65 -35.23 -33.93
N THR A 358 -3.91 -35.85 -33.00
CA THR A 358 -2.82 -36.84 -33.19
C THR A 358 -1.46 -36.22 -33.55
N LYS A 359 -0.48 -36.43 -32.63
CA LYS A 359 0.98 -36.72 -32.74
C LYS A 359 1.71 -36.26 -34.03
N ASN A 360 2.95 -35.75 -34.01
CA ASN A 360 4.18 -36.40 -33.52
C ASN A 360 5.36 -35.40 -33.72
N SER A 361 6.27 -35.23 -32.76
CA SER A 361 7.66 -35.77 -32.73
C SER A 361 8.81 -34.86 -33.25
N LYS A 362 9.70 -34.54 -32.30
CA LYS A 362 11.19 -34.60 -32.33
C LYS A 362 11.98 -34.17 -33.58
N SER A 363 12.91 -33.22 -33.40
CA SER A 363 14.40 -33.38 -33.47
C SER A 363 15.05 -31.98 -33.50
N LYS A 364 15.82 -31.52 -32.51
CA LYS A 364 17.22 -31.80 -32.09
C LYS A 364 18.31 -31.26 -33.04
N ALA A 365 19.16 -30.38 -32.45
CA ALA A 365 20.57 -30.08 -32.75
C ALA A 365 20.86 -29.23 -34.02
N LYS A 366 21.89 -28.38 -34.12
CA LYS A 366 23.02 -27.91 -33.29
C LYS A 366 23.70 -26.76 -34.07
N SER A 367 24.39 -25.85 -33.37
CA SER A 367 25.63 -25.08 -33.72
C SER A 367 25.75 -24.46 -35.11
N SER A 368 26.24 -23.24 -35.35
CA SER A 368 27.37 -22.45 -34.82
C SER A 368 27.32 -21.15 -35.65
N SER A 369 27.70 -19.96 -35.19
CA SER A 369 29.10 -19.51 -35.16
C SER A 369 29.16 -18.06 -34.65
N SER A 370 30.32 -17.73 -34.06
CA SER A 370 30.92 -16.40 -33.86
C SER A 370 30.63 -15.39 -34.98
N VAL A 371 30.62 -14.07 -34.75
CA VAL A 371 31.82 -13.20 -34.64
C VAL A 371 31.51 -11.88 -33.92
N LYS A 372 32.48 -11.45 -33.11
CA LYS A 372 32.59 -10.15 -32.41
C LYS A 372 33.20 -9.07 -33.33
N GLY A 373 32.69 -7.84 -33.17
CA GLY A 373 33.44 -6.57 -33.23
C GLY A 373 33.65 -5.95 -34.61
N ALA A 374 33.82 -4.64 -34.78
CA ALA A 374 33.61 -3.46 -33.94
C ALA A 374 33.83 -2.21 -34.82
N SER A 375 33.27 -1.07 -34.40
CA SER A 375 33.75 0.31 -34.62
C SER A 375 33.46 1.03 -35.95
N ALA A 376 32.75 2.17 -35.88
CA ALA A 376 33.33 3.52 -36.07
C ALA A 376 32.27 4.66 -36.13
N LYS A 377 32.17 5.38 -35.02
CA LYS A 377 32.15 6.85 -34.79
C LYS A 377 31.93 7.88 -35.96
N LYS A 378 31.13 8.92 -35.60
CA LYS A 378 31.07 10.35 -36.07
C LYS A 378 30.40 10.59 -37.45
N THR A 379 29.68 11.68 -37.75
CA THR A 379 29.48 13.04 -37.21
C THR A 379 28.35 13.73 -38.02
N GLY A 380 27.72 14.78 -37.46
CA GLY A 380 27.35 15.99 -38.20
C GLY A 380 25.88 16.10 -38.63
N GLY A 381 25.23 17.20 -38.22
CA GLY A 381 23.87 17.57 -38.63
C GLY A 381 23.83 18.73 -39.64
N SER A 382 22.64 18.95 -40.21
CA SER A 382 22.05 20.22 -40.66
C SER A 382 20.62 19.89 -41.18
N ALA A 383 19.56 20.43 -40.58
CA ALA A 383 18.82 21.65 -40.95
C ALA A 383 17.76 21.47 -42.07
N PHE A 384 16.47 21.40 -41.64
CA PHE A 384 15.21 22.02 -42.15
C PHE A 384 14.78 21.91 -43.65
N PRO A 385 13.47 21.76 -43.98
CA PRO A 385 12.44 22.77 -43.66
C PRO A 385 11.04 22.25 -43.26
N ALA A 386 10.21 23.23 -42.89
CA ALA A 386 8.85 23.15 -42.39
C ALA A 386 7.77 22.93 -43.48
N ASP A 387 6.55 22.77 -42.95
CA ASP A 387 5.21 22.98 -43.52
C ASP A 387 4.46 21.75 -44.03
N THR A 388 3.42 21.36 -43.28
CA THR A 388 2.04 21.64 -43.68
C THR A 388 1.08 21.43 -42.50
N ALA A 389 0.32 22.47 -42.21
CA ALA A 389 -0.83 22.46 -41.32
C ALA A 389 -1.93 21.51 -41.86
N PHE A 390 -2.63 20.85 -40.96
CA PHE A 390 -4.00 20.42 -41.20
C PHE A 390 -4.89 20.93 -40.07
N ASP A 391 -5.91 21.67 -40.49
CA ASP A 391 -6.83 22.42 -39.68
C ASP A 391 -7.77 21.57 -38.82
N ALA A 392 -8.35 22.28 -37.85
CA ALA A 392 -9.12 21.82 -36.73
C ALA A 392 -10.55 21.31 -37.01
N ALA A 393 -11.11 20.76 -35.93
CA ALA A 393 -12.50 20.86 -35.48
C ALA A 393 -13.46 19.69 -35.75
N SER A 394 -13.69 18.91 -34.70
CA SER A 394 -15.05 18.57 -34.27
C SER A 394 -15.10 18.63 -32.73
N SER A 395 -15.24 19.83 -32.18
CA SER A 395 -15.59 20.02 -30.78
C SER A 395 -17.08 19.76 -30.61
N LYS A 396 -17.44 18.61 -30.01
CA LYS A 396 -18.79 18.48 -29.44
C LYS A 396 -18.89 19.46 -28.28
N LYS A 397 -19.75 20.46 -28.43
CA LYS A 397 -20.04 21.47 -27.42
C LYS A 397 -20.48 20.77 -26.12
N PRO A 398 -19.94 21.12 -24.94
CA PRO A 398 -20.42 20.56 -23.68
C PRO A 398 -21.92 20.89 -23.51
N LEU A 399 -22.69 19.93 -22.98
CA LEU A 399 -24.13 20.14 -22.71
C LEU A 399 -24.31 21.32 -21.76
N ASP A 400 -25.26 22.20 -22.07
CA ASP A 400 -25.48 23.38 -21.24
C ASP A 400 -26.02 23.01 -19.85
N SER A 401 -25.83 23.91 -18.88
CA SER A 401 -26.20 23.68 -17.48
C SER A 401 -27.71 23.49 -17.27
N LYS A 402 -28.56 23.99 -18.16
CA LYS A 402 -30.01 23.78 -18.10
C LYS A 402 -30.38 22.37 -18.54
N THR A 403 -29.69 21.85 -19.55
CA THR A 403 -29.84 20.49 -20.04
C THR A 403 -29.33 19.48 -19.01
N LEU A 404 -28.19 19.76 -18.37
CA LEU A 404 -27.68 18.99 -17.23
C LEU A 404 -28.65 19.01 -16.04
N GLY A 405 -29.19 20.18 -15.69
CA GLY A 405 -30.19 20.31 -14.61
C GLY A 405 -31.47 19.53 -14.91
N THR A 406 -31.90 19.49 -16.17
CA THR A 406 -33.09 18.72 -16.58
C THR A 406 -32.84 17.21 -16.53
N ILE A 407 -31.65 16.74 -16.94
CA ILE A 407 -31.26 15.33 -16.84
C ILE A 407 -31.21 14.87 -15.38
N LEU A 408 -30.61 15.68 -14.49
CA LEU A 408 -30.57 15.41 -13.04
C LEU A 408 -31.97 15.37 -12.41
N LEU A 409 -32.87 16.26 -12.83
CA LEU A 409 -34.27 16.25 -12.37
C LEU A 409 -35.02 14.98 -12.83
N VAL A 410 -34.81 14.53 -14.07
CA VAL A 410 -35.46 13.31 -14.58
C VAL A 410 -34.94 12.06 -13.86
N ILE A 411 -33.62 11.98 -13.61
CA ILE A 411 -33.04 10.85 -12.86
C ILE A 411 -33.59 10.80 -11.43
N SER A 412 -33.69 11.94 -10.74
CA SER A 412 -34.22 12.00 -9.37
C SER A 412 -35.71 11.62 -9.29
N VAL A 413 -36.53 12.00 -10.29
CA VAL A 413 -37.93 11.58 -10.37
C VAL A 413 -38.06 10.07 -10.63
N VAL A 414 -37.20 9.48 -11.47
CA VAL A 414 -37.20 8.04 -11.75
C VAL A 414 -36.78 7.23 -10.51
N VAL A 415 -35.77 7.69 -9.77
CA VAL A 415 -35.34 7.05 -8.52
C VAL A 415 -36.45 7.14 -7.45
N ALA A 416 -37.10 8.30 -7.31
CA ALA A 416 -38.21 8.47 -6.39
C ALA A 416 -39.41 7.57 -6.75
N ALA A 417 -39.77 7.47 -8.04
CA ALA A 417 -40.82 6.58 -8.50
C ALA A 417 -40.48 5.10 -8.25
N GLY A 418 -39.23 4.69 -8.51
CA GLY A 418 -38.74 3.34 -8.21
C GLY A 418 -38.82 3.01 -6.71
N TYR A 419 -38.47 3.96 -5.85
CA TYR A 419 -38.54 3.79 -4.40
C TYR A 419 -39.99 3.65 -3.90
N ILE A 420 -40.93 4.44 -4.42
CA ILE A 420 -42.35 4.36 -4.06
C ILE A 420 -42.95 3.01 -4.49
N ILE A 421 -42.68 2.58 -5.73
CA ILE A 421 -43.17 1.29 -6.25
C ILE A 421 -42.62 0.12 -5.43
N ASN A 422 -41.34 0.18 -5.04
CA ASN A 422 -40.72 -0.90 -4.26
C ASN A 422 -41.24 -0.92 -2.81
N ARG A 423 -41.57 0.24 -2.23
CA ARG A 423 -42.19 0.36 -0.91
C ARG A 423 -43.60 -0.24 -0.88
N GLU A 424 -44.41 0.02 -1.90
CA GLU A 424 -45.76 -0.55 -1.98
C GLU A 424 -45.73 -2.08 -2.14
N LYS A 425 -44.84 -2.62 -2.99
CA LYS A 425 -44.63 -4.07 -3.11
C LYS A 425 -44.17 -4.71 -1.81
N LEU A 426 -43.28 -4.05 -1.05
CA LEU A 426 -42.87 -4.53 0.27
C LEU A 426 -44.04 -4.53 1.26
N HIS A 427 -44.91 -3.51 1.21
CA HIS A 427 -46.09 -3.43 2.07
C HIS A 427 -47.12 -4.52 1.74
N GLU A 428 -47.31 -4.89 0.47
CA GLU A 428 -48.16 -6.02 0.06
C GLU A 428 -47.60 -7.37 0.52
N ILE A 429 -46.28 -7.58 0.39
CA ILE A 429 -45.60 -8.81 0.86
C ILE A 429 -45.73 -8.97 2.38
N TYR A 430 -45.70 -7.87 3.13
CA TYR A 430 -45.87 -7.88 4.59
C TYR A 430 -47.30 -8.16 5.04
N GLN A 431 -48.32 -7.79 4.25
CA GLN A 431 -49.73 -8.07 4.56
C GLN A 431 -50.18 -9.48 4.17
N GLN A 432 -49.44 -10.19 3.30
CA GLN A 432 -49.70 -11.61 2.98
C GLN A 432 -49.05 -12.60 3.97
N LYS A 433 -48.21 -12.12 4.89
CA LYS A 433 -47.47 -12.95 5.86
C LYS A 433 -48.00 -12.91 7.30
N ASN A 434 -49.11 -12.22 7.55
CA ASN A 434 -49.78 -12.16 8.86
C ASN A 434 -51.22 -12.67 8.76
#